data_AF-A0A7R9U789-F1
#
_entry.id   AF-A0A7R9U789-F1
#
_cell.length_a   1.000
_cell.length_b   1.000
_cell.length_c   1.000
_cell.angle_alpha   90.00
_cell.angle_beta   90.00
_cell.angle_gamma   90.00
#
_symmetry.space_group_name_H-M   'P 1'
#
loop_
_entity.id
_entity.type
_entity.pdbx_description
1 polymer ?
#
loop_
_entity_poly.entity_id
_entity_poly.type
_entity_poly.pdbx_seq_one_letter_code
_entity_poly.pdbx_strand_id
1 'polypeptide(L)'
;MADAGYGRGDRANYYNRWDAVAAEADAEVKAEEAAEKAEADAALGLDGGAPRSAAEKADTEKREALKKMKEVWSRRQELEDASKCVLSGESGVDRALSAADLQGKRVLLIKDCRDCRFELGSNLVGLIKLFVEQCSGLRLALQCSLITSHVEMAHVEGVSIDLHMPLHTLQLDLCSDVTLRVSNGLVNAATGRPGLADYVPASPRVVHAGVAGLSIEAKDFEGGDIADAPVGFSYTSALEREAQNEGYEAPPCPPQEVQWVTQPFKNENETLMWETARLVRVGERFLTPRELEEEKAISPLEDRSIDVKGTVEGAMNNALMRKEQGNEAFKGREYMQAMALYTMAIESAPQEAFEATPENNGKPLVAVCRANRAACFLKLGQPEKALEDAEECTRLAPTFVKGHFRLGMSYHAMEDYERAMPHLLRARDLAPKDAQVKEAIKFCEFRALEARRKASAIQAKG
;
A
#
# COMPACT_ATOMS: atom_id res chain seq x y z
N MET A 1 -51.39 -3.56 -16.55
CA MET A 1 -50.75 -2.94 -17.73
C MET A 1 -50.09 -1.66 -17.25
N ALA A 2 -48.79 -1.46 -17.23
CA ALA A 2 -47.67 -2.20 -17.82
C ALA A 2 -46.49 -2.24 -16.84
N ASP A 3 -45.73 -3.30 -16.98
CA ASP A 3 -44.45 -3.62 -16.36
C ASP A 3 -43.33 -2.74 -16.94
N ALA A 4 -42.38 -2.32 -16.11
CA ALA A 4 -41.14 -1.67 -16.54
C ALA A 4 -40.01 -2.06 -15.58
N GLY A 5 -39.68 -3.36 -15.55
CA GLY A 5 -38.44 -3.85 -15.01
C GLY A 5 -37.23 -3.32 -15.78
N TYR A 6 -36.48 -2.41 -15.17
CA TYR A 6 -35.08 -2.15 -15.56
C TYR A 6 -34.20 -3.19 -14.87
N GLY A 7 -33.80 -4.21 -15.63
CA GLY A 7 -33.08 -5.37 -15.13
C GLY A 7 -31.67 -5.07 -14.63
N ARG A 8 -31.33 -5.62 -13.46
CA ARG A 8 -29.94 -5.76 -12.96
C ARG A 8 -29.04 -6.61 -13.88
N GLY A 9 -29.58 -7.21 -14.95
CA GLY A 9 -28.82 -7.99 -15.94
C GLY A 9 -28.04 -7.17 -16.97
N ASP A 10 -28.25 -5.84 -17.05
CA ASP A 10 -27.77 -5.06 -18.20
C ASP A 10 -26.45 -4.29 -17.97
N ARG A 11 -26.00 -4.10 -16.72
CA ARG A 11 -24.70 -3.42 -16.45
C ARG A 11 -23.49 -4.30 -16.72
N ALA A 12 -23.57 -5.60 -16.39
CA ALA A 12 -22.51 -6.55 -16.74
C ALA A 12 -22.39 -6.71 -18.27
N ASN A 13 -23.53 -6.66 -18.98
CA ASN A 13 -23.57 -6.68 -20.44
C ASN A 13 -23.02 -5.39 -21.08
N TYR A 14 -23.21 -4.23 -20.43
CA TYR A 14 -22.64 -2.95 -20.89
C TYR A 14 -21.11 -2.98 -20.85
N TYR A 15 -20.49 -3.28 -19.70
CA TYR A 15 -19.02 -3.28 -19.58
C TYR A 15 -18.36 -4.39 -20.41
N ASN A 16 -18.92 -5.61 -20.44
CA ASN A 16 -18.38 -6.68 -21.28
C ASN A 16 -18.44 -6.33 -22.78
N ARG A 17 -19.45 -5.56 -23.21
CA ARG A 17 -19.58 -5.09 -24.59
C ARG A 17 -18.55 -4.01 -24.91
N TRP A 18 -18.26 -3.11 -23.98
CA TRP A 18 -17.20 -2.10 -24.15
C TRP A 18 -15.80 -2.70 -24.04
N ASP A 19 -15.59 -3.72 -23.22
CA ASP A 19 -14.32 -4.45 -23.14
C ASP A 19 -14.08 -5.26 -24.44
N ALA A 20 -15.12 -5.86 -25.01
CA ALA A 20 -15.03 -6.52 -26.31
C ALA A 20 -14.76 -5.53 -27.45
N VAL A 21 -15.46 -4.38 -27.47
CA VAL A 21 -15.24 -3.31 -28.45
C VAL A 21 -13.86 -2.68 -28.29
N ALA A 22 -13.38 -2.49 -27.06
CA ALA A 22 -12.05 -2.00 -26.79
C ALA A 22 -10.99 -3.02 -27.22
N ALA A 23 -11.18 -4.32 -26.95
CA ALA A 23 -10.28 -5.38 -27.39
C ALA A 23 -10.24 -5.54 -28.91
N GLU A 24 -11.38 -5.38 -29.59
CA GLU A 24 -11.50 -5.40 -31.05
C GLU A 24 -10.82 -4.17 -31.68
N ALA A 25 -11.04 -2.97 -31.13
CA ALA A 25 -10.34 -1.76 -31.55
C ALA A 25 -8.82 -1.85 -31.29
N ASP A 26 -8.40 -2.41 -30.16
CA ASP A 26 -6.98 -2.66 -29.84
C ASP A 26 -6.35 -3.66 -30.81
N ALA A 27 -7.11 -4.66 -31.26
CA ALA A 27 -6.66 -5.65 -32.22
C ALA A 27 -6.57 -5.05 -33.64
N GLU A 28 -7.52 -4.19 -34.01
CA GLU A 28 -7.56 -3.47 -35.29
C GLU A 28 -6.39 -2.48 -35.40
N VAL A 29 -6.13 -1.67 -34.36
CA VAL A 29 -4.98 -0.77 -34.29
C VAL A 29 -3.66 -1.55 -34.36
N LYS A 30 -3.53 -2.67 -33.64
CA LYS A 30 -2.33 -3.51 -33.72
C LYS A 30 -2.15 -4.15 -35.09
N ALA A 31 -3.23 -4.50 -35.78
CA ALA A 31 -3.19 -5.04 -37.13
C ALA A 31 -2.81 -3.97 -38.15
N GLU A 32 -3.34 -2.75 -38.02
CA GLU A 32 -3.00 -1.59 -38.84
C GLU A 32 -1.54 -1.16 -38.64
N GLU A 33 -1.08 -1.03 -37.39
CA GLU A 33 0.33 -0.76 -37.07
C GLU A 33 1.26 -1.87 -37.60
N ALA A 34 0.85 -3.14 -37.53
CA ALA A 34 1.62 -4.26 -38.07
C ALA A 34 1.66 -4.24 -39.62
N ALA A 35 0.56 -3.84 -40.27
CA ALA A 35 0.47 -3.71 -41.72
C ALA A 35 1.31 -2.52 -42.22
N GLU A 36 1.21 -1.35 -41.59
CA GLU A 36 2.04 -0.18 -41.89
C GLU A 36 3.53 -0.48 -41.65
N LYS A 37 3.86 -1.22 -40.57
CA LYS A 37 5.22 -1.68 -40.30
C LYS A 37 5.73 -2.61 -41.40
N ALA A 38 4.91 -3.58 -41.83
CA ALA A 38 5.25 -4.52 -42.89
C ALA A 38 5.42 -3.84 -44.26
N GLU A 39 4.56 -2.87 -44.59
CA GLU A 39 4.66 -2.08 -45.82
C GLU A 39 5.91 -1.18 -45.81
N ALA A 40 6.21 -0.54 -44.67
CA ALA A 40 7.44 0.24 -44.49
C ALA A 40 8.71 -0.63 -44.51
N ASP A 41 8.68 -1.83 -43.95
CA ASP A 41 9.79 -2.79 -44.01
C ASP A 41 10.03 -3.28 -45.45
N ALA A 42 8.96 -3.59 -46.19
CA ALA A 42 9.04 -4.00 -47.59
C ALA A 42 9.58 -2.88 -48.49
N ALA A 43 9.16 -1.63 -48.27
CA ALA A 43 9.64 -0.46 -49.01
C ALA A 43 11.14 -0.17 -48.77
N LEU A 44 11.69 -0.63 -47.63
CA LEU A 44 13.09 -0.46 -47.24
C LEU A 44 13.95 -1.72 -47.45
N GLY A 45 13.37 -2.82 -47.94
CA GLY A 45 14.07 -4.08 -48.19
C GLY A 45 14.56 -4.81 -46.93
N LEU A 46 13.87 -4.61 -45.80
CA LEU A 46 14.25 -5.14 -44.48
C LEU A 46 13.51 -6.43 -44.15
N ASP A 47 13.74 -7.48 -44.95
CA ASP A 47 13.22 -8.82 -44.67
C ASP A 47 14.07 -9.50 -43.58
N GLY A 48 13.84 -9.17 -42.30
CA GLY A 48 14.47 -9.96 -41.24
C GLY A 48 14.55 -9.31 -39.87
N GLY A 49 13.41 -9.13 -39.18
CA GLY A 49 13.18 -9.29 -37.73
C GLY A 49 14.17 -8.74 -36.68
N ALA A 50 15.23 -8.03 -37.05
CA ALA A 50 16.21 -7.48 -36.14
C ALA A 50 15.78 -6.07 -35.72
N PRO A 51 15.88 -5.72 -34.42
CA PRO A 51 15.45 -4.41 -33.95
C PRO A 51 16.25 -3.30 -34.64
N ARG A 52 15.55 -2.30 -35.19
CA ARG A 52 16.11 -1.23 -36.03
C ARG A 52 17.00 -0.27 -35.23
N SER A 53 16.93 -0.30 -33.89
CA SER A 53 17.77 0.51 -32.99
C SER A 53 17.88 -0.08 -31.58
N ALA A 54 18.83 0.43 -30.79
CA ALA A 54 18.96 0.10 -29.38
C ALA A 54 17.69 0.46 -28.55
N ALA A 55 16.94 1.48 -28.97
CA ALA A 55 15.70 1.88 -28.35
C ALA A 55 14.55 0.89 -28.64
N GLU A 56 14.44 0.40 -29.88
CA GLU A 56 13.45 -0.64 -30.23
C GLU A 56 13.77 -1.97 -29.51
N LYS A 57 15.05 -2.31 -29.39
CA LYS A 57 15.49 -3.47 -28.60
C LYS A 57 15.09 -3.33 -27.12
N ALA A 58 15.32 -2.16 -26.52
CA ALA A 58 14.97 -1.89 -25.12
C ALA A 58 13.45 -1.88 -24.86
N ASP A 59 12.64 -1.36 -25.78
CA ASP A 59 11.18 -1.39 -25.66
C ASP A 59 10.63 -2.82 -25.77
N THR A 60 11.20 -3.61 -26.70
CA THR A 60 10.86 -5.04 -26.86
C THR A 60 11.22 -5.83 -25.60
N GLU A 61 12.41 -5.62 -25.03
CA GLU A 61 12.84 -6.22 -23.76
C GLU A 61 11.93 -5.81 -22.58
N LYS A 62 11.49 -4.55 -22.53
CA LYS A 62 10.56 -4.05 -21.51
C LYS A 62 9.16 -4.67 -21.63
N ARG A 63 8.64 -4.81 -22.86
CA ARG A 63 7.37 -5.49 -23.13
C ARG A 63 7.43 -6.97 -22.76
N GLU A 64 8.51 -7.66 -23.09
CA GLU A 64 8.71 -9.05 -22.68
C GLU A 64 8.83 -9.20 -21.15
N ALA A 65 9.53 -8.28 -20.49
CA ALA A 65 9.63 -8.28 -19.02
C ALA A 65 8.26 -8.04 -18.36
N LEU A 66 7.46 -7.09 -18.86
CA LEU A 66 6.10 -6.85 -18.39
C LEU A 66 5.20 -8.07 -18.62
N LYS A 67 5.32 -8.73 -19.77
CA LYS A 67 4.58 -9.96 -20.07
C LYS A 67 4.94 -11.06 -19.06
N LYS A 68 6.23 -11.30 -18.80
CA LYS A 68 6.70 -12.27 -17.79
C LYS A 68 6.22 -11.92 -16.39
N MET A 69 6.22 -10.64 -16.01
CA MET A 69 5.71 -10.20 -14.70
C MET A 69 4.19 -10.41 -14.57
N LYS A 70 3.43 -10.13 -15.63
CA LYS A 70 1.98 -10.39 -15.67
C LYS A 70 1.68 -11.88 -15.57
N GLU A 71 2.46 -12.72 -16.23
CA GLU A 71 2.37 -14.19 -16.12
C GLU A 71 2.67 -14.68 -14.70
N VAL A 72 3.71 -14.14 -14.04
CA VAL A 72 4.02 -14.48 -12.64
C VAL A 72 2.90 -14.05 -11.69
N TRP A 73 2.32 -12.86 -11.90
CA TRP A 73 1.21 -12.37 -11.11
C TRP A 73 -0.06 -13.21 -11.32
N SER A 74 -0.40 -13.53 -12.57
CA SER A 74 -1.52 -14.43 -12.92
C SER A 74 -1.35 -15.79 -12.26
N ARG A 75 -0.15 -16.38 -12.34
CA ARG A 75 0.15 -17.67 -11.71
C ARG A 75 0.02 -17.62 -10.19
N ARG A 76 0.41 -16.50 -9.55
CA ARG A 76 0.23 -16.32 -8.10
C ARG A 76 -1.25 -16.23 -7.74
N GLN A 77 -2.03 -15.49 -8.52
CA GLN A 77 -3.48 -15.38 -8.33
C GLN A 77 -4.16 -16.74 -8.51
N GLU A 78 -3.80 -17.51 -9.54
CA GLU A 78 -4.29 -18.87 -9.75
C GLU A 78 -3.96 -19.81 -8.58
N LEU A 79 -2.75 -19.73 -8.01
CA LEU A 79 -2.38 -20.51 -6.82
C LEU A 79 -3.16 -20.10 -5.58
N GLU A 80 -3.42 -18.80 -5.43
CA GLU A 80 -4.22 -18.27 -4.33
C GLU A 80 -5.68 -18.74 -4.44
N ASP A 81 -6.28 -18.62 -5.63
CA ASP A 81 -7.64 -19.06 -5.89
C ASP A 81 -7.78 -20.59 -5.79
N ALA A 82 -6.77 -21.34 -6.23
CA ALA A 82 -6.71 -22.79 -6.02
C ALA A 82 -6.68 -23.17 -4.53
N SER A 83 -6.11 -22.31 -3.67
CA SER A 83 -6.05 -22.54 -2.21
C SER A 83 -7.37 -22.25 -1.47
N LYS A 84 -8.32 -21.55 -2.12
CA LYS A 84 -9.63 -21.17 -1.55
C LYS A 84 -10.67 -22.28 -1.73
N CYS A 85 -11.37 -22.62 -0.65
CA CYS A 85 -12.66 -23.30 -0.73
C CYS A 85 -13.71 -22.22 -0.96
N VAL A 86 -14.45 -22.31 -2.07
CA VAL A 86 -15.47 -21.32 -2.42
C VAL A 86 -16.83 -21.91 -2.12
N LEU A 87 -17.53 -21.31 -1.16
CA LEU A 87 -18.93 -21.55 -0.86
C LEU A 87 -19.74 -20.46 -1.56
N SER A 88 -20.48 -20.80 -2.61
CA SER A 88 -21.12 -19.77 -3.44
C SER A 88 -22.56 -20.02 -3.82
N GLY A 89 -23.36 -18.95 -3.90
CA GLY A 89 -24.70 -18.96 -4.49
C GLY A 89 -25.79 -19.62 -3.62
N GLU A 90 -25.51 -19.86 -2.34
CA GLU A 90 -26.51 -20.39 -1.40
C GLU A 90 -27.50 -19.30 -0.98
N SER A 91 -28.76 -19.69 -0.77
CA SER A 91 -29.78 -18.77 -0.26
C SER A 91 -30.70 -19.42 0.76
N GLY A 92 -30.96 -18.73 1.89
CA GLY A 92 -31.85 -19.23 2.94
C GLY A 92 -31.30 -20.42 3.71
N VAL A 93 -30.00 -20.68 3.65
CA VAL A 93 -29.35 -21.83 4.28
C VAL A 93 -28.96 -21.50 5.71
N ASP A 94 -29.25 -22.39 6.66
CA ASP A 94 -28.75 -22.34 8.03
C ASP A 94 -27.98 -23.64 8.31
N ARG A 95 -26.64 -23.57 8.40
CA ARG A 95 -25.82 -24.76 8.69
C ARG A 95 -24.48 -24.45 9.35
N ALA A 96 -24.04 -25.41 10.17
CA ALA A 96 -22.66 -25.47 10.65
C ALA A 96 -21.75 -26.08 9.59
N LEU A 97 -20.65 -25.39 9.28
CA LEU A 97 -19.63 -25.87 8.35
C LEU A 97 -18.73 -26.90 9.03
N SER A 98 -18.43 -27.96 8.29
CA SER A 98 -17.57 -29.05 8.72
C SER A 98 -16.24 -29.05 7.94
N ALA A 99 -15.25 -29.81 8.41
CA ALA A 99 -14.00 -29.98 7.69
C ALA A 99 -14.20 -30.58 6.29
N ALA A 100 -15.29 -31.33 6.07
CA ALA A 100 -15.67 -31.86 4.77
C ALA A 100 -16.13 -30.75 3.81
N ASP A 101 -16.86 -29.74 4.31
CA ASP A 101 -17.29 -28.58 3.52
C ASP A 101 -16.10 -27.76 3.01
N LEU A 102 -14.98 -27.76 3.73
CA LEU A 102 -13.74 -27.07 3.33
C LEU A 102 -12.92 -27.83 2.27
N GLN A 103 -13.28 -29.06 1.93
CA GLN A 103 -12.61 -29.87 0.89
C GLN A 103 -11.08 -30.00 1.07
N GLY A 104 -10.61 -30.03 2.33
CA GLY A 104 -9.18 -30.09 2.66
C GLY A 104 -8.42 -28.78 2.46
N LYS A 105 -9.10 -27.70 2.03
CA LYS A 105 -8.53 -26.37 1.91
C LYS A 105 -8.65 -25.62 3.22
N ARG A 106 -7.80 -24.61 3.39
CA ARG A 106 -7.65 -23.86 4.64
C ARG A 106 -7.98 -22.38 4.51
N VAL A 107 -8.42 -21.94 3.34
CA VAL A 107 -8.93 -20.59 3.13
C VAL A 107 -10.38 -20.73 2.67
N LEU A 108 -11.30 -20.04 3.32
CA LEU A 108 -12.72 -20.08 2.99
C LEU A 108 -13.15 -18.76 2.35
N LEU A 109 -13.80 -18.82 1.20
CA LEU A 109 -14.46 -17.70 0.54
C LEU A 109 -15.96 -17.99 0.47
N ILE A 110 -16.76 -17.18 1.16
CA ILE A 110 -18.23 -17.19 1.06
C ILE A 110 -18.62 -16.11 0.05
N LYS A 111 -19.27 -16.48 -1.05
CA LYS A 111 -19.51 -15.58 -2.17
C LYS A 111 -20.95 -15.66 -2.70
N ASP A 112 -21.56 -14.55 -3.05
CA ASP A 112 -22.89 -14.53 -3.69
C ASP A 112 -23.99 -15.21 -2.84
N CYS A 113 -23.83 -15.28 -1.52
CA CYS A 113 -24.79 -15.91 -0.61
C CYS A 113 -25.83 -14.91 -0.10
N ARG A 114 -27.08 -15.35 0.09
CA ARG A 114 -28.19 -14.48 0.54
C ARG A 114 -29.02 -15.08 1.65
N ASP A 115 -29.27 -14.32 2.70
CA ASP A 115 -30.14 -14.73 3.81
C ASP A 115 -29.67 -16.05 4.45
N CYS A 116 -28.35 -16.25 4.50
CA CYS A 116 -27.74 -17.47 5.03
C CYS A 116 -27.21 -17.26 6.45
N ARG A 117 -27.19 -18.34 7.22
CA ARG A 117 -26.49 -18.46 8.49
C ARG A 117 -25.45 -19.57 8.41
N PHE A 118 -24.19 -19.21 8.64
CA PHE A 118 -23.10 -20.18 8.68
C PHE A 118 -22.41 -20.17 10.04
N GLU A 119 -22.27 -21.35 10.62
CA GLU A 119 -21.54 -21.53 11.88
C GLU A 119 -20.19 -22.20 11.60
N LEU A 120 -19.11 -21.48 11.87
CA LEU A 120 -17.75 -22.00 11.79
C LEU A 120 -17.38 -22.52 13.18
N GLY A 121 -17.76 -23.77 13.45
CA GLY A 121 -17.61 -24.41 14.75
C GLY A 121 -16.16 -24.62 15.17
N SER A 122 -15.93 -24.81 16.47
CA SER A 122 -14.60 -25.03 17.07
C SER A 122 -13.86 -26.27 16.54
N ASN A 123 -14.57 -27.18 15.87
CA ASN A 123 -14.04 -28.35 15.17
C ASN A 123 -13.26 -27.99 13.89
N LEU A 124 -13.41 -26.79 13.34
CA LEU A 124 -12.67 -26.32 12.17
C LEU A 124 -11.26 -25.84 12.56
N VAL A 125 -10.33 -26.78 12.73
CA VAL A 125 -8.95 -26.47 13.13
C VAL A 125 -8.09 -26.09 11.93
N GLY A 126 -7.29 -25.04 12.08
CA GLY A 126 -6.25 -24.67 11.12
C GLY A 126 -6.75 -23.90 9.90
N LEU A 127 -7.98 -23.37 9.93
CA LEU A 127 -8.45 -22.39 8.97
C LEU A 127 -7.54 -21.15 9.02
N ILE A 128 -7.01 -20.75 7.87
CA ILE A 128 -6.04 -19.67 7.73
C ILE A 128 -6.76 -18.33 7.71
N LYS A 129 -7.70 -18.17 6.77
CA LYS A 129 -8.35 -16.88 6.48
C LYS A 129 -9.78 -17.11 5.97
N LEU A 130 -10.65 -16.14 6.24
CA LEU A 130 -12.04 -16.10 5.80
C LEU A 130 -12.29 -14.85 4.96
N PHE A 131 -12.90 -15.04 3.80
CA PHE A 131 -13.35 -13.99 2.89
C PHE A 131 -14.86 -14.06 2.73
N VAL A 132 -15.51 -12.90 2.68
CA VAL A 132 -16.94 -12.78 2.39
C VAL A 132 -17.14 -11.73 1.29
N GLU A 133 -17.67 -12.14 0.14
CA GLU A 133 -17.81 -11.24 -1.00
C GLU A 133 -19.23 -11.28 -1.57
N GLN A 134 -19.79 -10.12 -1.92
CA GLN A 134 -21.06 -10.04 -2.66
C GLN A 134 -22.23 -10.76 -1.97
N CYS A 135 -22.24 -10.78 -0.63
CA CYS A 135 -23.25 -11.47 0.17
C CYS A 135 -24.24 -10.48 0.79
N SER A 136 -25.50 -10.88 0.96
CA SER A 136 -26.53 -10.06 1.61
C SER A 136 -27.29 -10.82 2.70
N GLY A 137 -27.65 -10.18 3.81
CA GLY A 137 -28.46 -10.82 4.87
C GLY A 137 -27.75 -12.01 5.55
N LEU A 138 -26.41 -11.98 5.60
CA LEU A 138 -25.61 -13.10 6.10
C LEU A 138 -25.43 -13.02 7.62
N ARG A 139 -25.51 -14.16 8.32
CA ARG A 139 -25.11 -14.29 9.72
C ARG A 139 -23.98 -15.31 9.87
N LEU A 140 -22.84 -14.87 10.38
CA LEU A 140 -21.67 -15.72 10.61
C LEU A 140 -21.43 -15.89 12.10
N ALA A 141 -21.34 -17.12 12.58
CA ALA A 141 -20.87 -17.42 13.94
C ALA A 141 -19.47 -17.99 13.86
N LEU A 142 -18.46 -17.20 14.25
CA LEU A 142 -17.05 -17.59 14.21
C LEU A 142 -16.61 -18.14 15.57
N GLN A 143 -16.65 -19.47 15.71
CA GLN A 143 -16.25 -20.21 16.92
C GLN A 143 -14.89 -20.90 16.79
N CYS A 144 -14.37 -21.05 15.56
CA CYS A 144 -13.00 -21.49 15.33
C CYS A 144 -12.00 -20.33 15.39
N SER A 145 -10.74 -20.64 15.74
CA SER A 145 -9.64 -19.70 15.58
C SER A 145 -9.11 -19.71 14.14
N LEU A 146 -8.87 -18.53 13.59
CA LEU A 146 -8.17 -18.36 12.32
C LEU A 146 -6.67 -18.19 12.59
N ILE A 147 -5.81 -18.82 11.79
CA ILE A 147 -4.35 -18.72 11.98
C ILE A 147 -3.85 -17.30 11.80
N THR A 148 -4.38 -16.60 10.80
CA THR A 148 -4.02 -15.20 10.59
C THR A 148 -4.84 -14.28 11.48
N SER A 149 -5.97 -14.74 12.04
CA SER A 149 -6.96 -13.90 12.73
C SER A 149 -7.38 -12.68 11.88
N HIS A 150 -7.46 -12.89 10.56
CA HIS A 150 -7.93 -11.90 9.59
C HIS A 150 -9.23 -12.40 8.93
N VAL A 151 -10.23 -11.55 8.92
CA VAL A 151 -11.44 -11.70 8.10
C VAL A 151 -11.51 -10.52 7.14
N GLU A 152 -11.81 -10.78 5.88
CA GLU A 152 -12.01 -9.73 4.86
C GLU A 152 -13.40 -9.83 4.29
N MET A 153 -14.09 -8.70 4.19
CA MET A 153 -15.43 -8.63 3.63
C MET A 153 -15.50 -7.48 2.63
N ALA A 154 -16.00 -7.78 1.43
CA ALA A 154 -16.16 -6.80 0.38
C ALA A 154 -17.53 -6.88 -0.27
N HIS A 155 -18.14 -5.72 -0.56
CA HIS A 155 -19.45 -5.65 -1.22
C HIS A 155 -20.54 -6.44 -0.51
N VAL A 156 -20.62 -6.35 0.81
CA VAL A 156 -21.66 -7.03 1.60
C VAL A 156 -22.74 -6.07 2.10
N GLU A 157 -23.96 -6.57 2.30
CA GLU A 157 -25.10 -5.79 2.76
C GLU A 157 -25.86 -6.52 3.88
N GLY A 158 -26.09 -5.88 5.03
CA GLY A 158 -26.90 -6.47 6.11
C GLY A 158 -26.27 -7.72 6.71
N VAL A 159 -24.94 -7.72 6.92
CA VAL A 159 -24.21 -8.89 7.42
C VAL A 159 -23.88 -8.75 8.90
N SER A 160 -24.15 -9.79 9.69
CA SER A 160 -23.77 -9.86 11.10
C SER A 160 -22.74 -10.96 11.34
N ILE A 161 -21.71 -10.66 12.12
CA ILE A 161 -20.69 -11.63 12.54
C ILE A 161 -20.60 -11.68 14.06
N ASP A 162 -20.80 -12.88 14.61
CA ASP A 162 -20.72 -13.20 16.02
C ASP A 162 -19.31 -13.80 16.27
N LEU A 163 -18.44 -13.01 16.92
CA LEU A 163 -17.06 -13.38 17.25
C LEU A 163 -16.99 -14.02 18.64
N HIS A 164 -16.80 -15.34 18.67
CA HIS A 164 -16.56 -16.10 19.90
C HIS A 164 -15.06 -16.27 20.20
N MET A 165 -14.20 -16.09 19.21
CA MET A 165 -12.74 -16.20 19.31
C MET A 165 -12.04 -14.87 19.01
N PRO A 166 -10.82 -14.62 19.54
CA PRO A 166 -10.08 -13.39 19.27
C PRO A 166 -9.82 -13.23 17.77
N LEU A 167 -9.99 -12.00 17.26
CA LEU A 167 -9.72 -11.64 15.88
C LEU A 167 -8.79 -10.42 15.88
N HIS A 168 -7.67 -10.47 15.17
CA HIS A 168 -6.71 -9.35 15.11
C HIS A 168 -7.23 -8.24 14.21
N THR A 169 -7.78 -8.59 13.04
CA THR A 169 -8.24 -7.59 12.07
C THR A 169 -9.47 -8.07 11.31
N LEU A 170 -10.44 -7.18 11.18
CA LEU A 170 -11.57 -7.30 10.27
C LEU A 170 -11.47 -6.19 9.23
N GLN A 171 -11.31 -6.54 7.96
CA GLN A 171 -11.28 -5.58 6.86
C GLN A 171 -12.64 -5.53 6.18
N LEU A 172 -13.20 -4.33 6.00
CA LEU A 172 -14.49 -4.08 5.36
C LEU A 172 -14.33 -3.07 4.22
N ASP A 173 -14.61 -3.50 2.99
CA ASP A 173 -14.51 -2.64 1.82
C ASP A 173 -15.85 -2.57 1.08
N LEU A 174 -16.42 -1.37 0.94
CA LEU A 174 -17.65 -1.15 0.16
C LEU A 174 -18.87 -1.92 0.70
N CYS A 175 -19.05 -1.90 2.01
CA CYS A 175 -20.09 -2.66 2.72
C CYS A 175 -21.17 -1.75 3.30
N SER A 176 -22.39 -2.28 3.51
CA SER A 176 -23.47 -1.59 4.20
C SER A 176 -24.11 -2.47 5.28
N ASP A 177 -24.51 -1.83 6.39
CA ASP A 177 -25.26 -2.46 7.49
C ASP A 177 -24.54 -3.70 8.05
N VAL A 178 -23.28 -3.52 8.46
CA VAL A 178 -22.46 -4.59 9.04
C VAL A 178 -22.53 -4.52 10.56
N THR A 179 -22.92 -5.61 11.20
CA THR A 179 -22.96 -5.71 12.67
C THR A 179 -21.93 -6.71 13.19
N LEU A 180 -20.98 -6.21 13.97
CA LEU A 180 -19.98 -7.01 14.67
C LEU A 180 -20.44 -7.26 16.11
N ARG A 181 -20.69 -8.52 16.48
CA ARG A 181 -21.00 -8.89 17.87
C ARG A 181 -19.80 -9.57 18.50
N VAL A 182 -19.20 -8.95 19.51
CA VAL A 182 -17.97 -9.43 20.15
C VAL A 182 -18.28 -10.00 21.51
N SER A 183 -17.71 -11.18 21.82
CA SER A 183 -17.83 -11.78 23.16
C SER A 183 -17.22 -10.88 24.24
N ASN A 184 -17.92 -10.67 25.35
CA ASN A 184 -17.45 -9.83 26.46
C ASN A 184 -16.07 -10.27 27.03
N GLY A 185 -15.79 -11.58 27.03
CA GLY A 185 -14.49 -12.11 27.47
C GLY A 185 -13.31 -11.68 26.58
N LEU A 186 -13.54 -11.49 25.28
CA LEU A 186 -12.52 -11.03 24.32
C LEU A 186 -12.24 -9.53 24.47
N VAL A 187 -13.30 -8.79 24.79
CA VAL A 187 -13.28 -7.34 24.95
C VAL A 187 -12.44 -6.94 26.17
N ASN A 188 -12.54 -7.67 27.28
CA ASN A 188 -11.83 -7.36 28.53
C ASN A 188 -10.33 -7.73 28.52
N ALA A 189 -9.93 -8.74 27.74
CA ALA A 189 -8.57 -9.26 27.75
C ALA A 189 -7.58 -8.46 26.87
N ALA A 190 -8.06 -7.52 26.07
CA ALA A 190 -7.27 -6.75 25.10
C ALA A 190 -6.59 -5.46 25.64
N THR A 191 -6.59 -5.21 26.96
CA THR A 191 -6.27 -3.88 27.53
C THR A 191 -5.06 -3.83 28.48
N GLY A 192 -4.12 -4.77 28.38
CA GLY A 192 -2.86 -4.77 29.15
C GLY A 192 -1.73 -3.95 28.49
N ARG A 193 -0.99 -3.16 29.28
CA ARG A 193 0.10 -2.22 28.88
C ARG A 193 1.25 -2.86 28.05
N PRO A 194 2.03 -2.04 27.28
CA PRO A 194 3.09 -2.53 26.39
C PRO A 194 4.40 -2.80 27.15
N GLY A 195 4.99 -3.98 26.93
CA GLY A 195 6.30 -4.33 27.48
C GLY A 195 6.56 -5.84 27.49
N LEU A 196 6.95 -6.37 26.34
CA LEU A 196 7.57 -7.70 26.09
C LEU A 196 6.68 -8.96 26.28
N ALA A 197 6.50 -9.68 25.15
CA ALA A 197 6.30 -11.13 24.98
C ALA A 197 5.73 -11.89 26.20
N ASP A 198 4.46 -12.25 26.28
CA ASP A 198 3.84 -13.28 25.46
C ASP A 198 2.29 -13.18 25.52
N TYR A 199 1.67 -12.99 24.36
CA TYR A 199 0.24 -13.21 24.04
C TYR A 199 -0.83 -12.44 24.86
N VAL A 200 -1.18 -11.23 24.40
CA VAL A 200 -2.43 -10.54 24.74
C VAL A 200 -3.49 -10.93 23.69
N PRO A 201 -4.67 -11.47 24.04
CA PRO A 201 -5.70 -11.77 23.04
C PRO A 201 -6.17 -10.46 22.40
N ALA A 202 -5.96 -10.33 21.10
CA ALA A 202 -6.22 -9.09 20.41
C ALA A 202 -7.71 -8.76 20.35
N SER A 203 -8.02 -7.51 20.67
CA SER A 203 -9.27 -6.89 20.29
C SER A 203 -9.34 -6.74 18.76
N PRO A 204 -10.54 -6.84 18.16
CA PRO A 204 -10.70 -6.66 16.73
C PRO A 204 -10.40 -5.22 16.34
N ARG A 205 -9.40 -5.05 15.48
CA ARG A 205 -9.18 -3.82 14.72
C ARG A 205 -10.04 -3.88 13.46
N VAL A 206 -11.09 -3.07 13.38
CA VAL A 206 -11.97 -3.02 12.21
C VAL A 206 -11.45 -1.95 11.27
N VAL A 207 -10.81 -2.36 10.17
CA VAL A 207 -10.31 -1.46 9.14
C VAL A 207 -11.37 -1.36 8.06
N HIS A 208 -11.77 -0.16 7.67
CA HIS A 208 -12.88 0.01 6.74
C HIS A 208 -12.72 1.17 5.76
N ALA A 209 -13.25 1.00 4.55
CA ALA A 209 -13.29 2.02 3.50
C ALA A 209 -14.60 1.93 2.71
N GLY A 210 -15.28 3.07 2.52
CA GLY A 210 -16.57 3.12 1.84
C GLY A 210 -17.67 2.29 2.51
N VAL A 211 -17.70 2.27 3.85
CA VAL A 211 -18.68 1.50 4.64
C VAL A 211 -19.77 2.39 5.20
N ALA A 212 -21.03 1.95 5.11
CA ALA A 212 -22.19 2.59 5.74
C ALA A 212 -22.81 1.68 6.80
N GLY A 213 -23.32 2.25 7.92
CA GLY A 213 -24.07 1.46 8.90
C GLY A 213 -23.27 0.38 9.65
N LEU A 214 -21.98 0.62 9.93
CA LEU A 214 -21.19 -0.28 10.79
C LEU A 214 -21.62 -0.13 12.25
N SER A 215 -22.00 -1.24 12.90
CA SER A 215 -22.28 -1.31 14.33
C SER A 215 -21.42 -2.36 15.03
N ILE A 216 -21.05 -2.09 16.29
CA ILE A 216 -20.33 -3.04 17.14
C ILE A 216 -21.05 -3.18 18.48
N GLU A 217 -21.37 -4.41 18.85
CA GLU A 217 -22.12 -4.74 20.05
C GLU A 217 -21.31 -5.73 20.89
N ALA A 218 -21.24 -5.51 22.20
CA ALA A 218 -20.79 -6.56 23.12
C ALA A 218 -21.96 -7.51 23.39
N LYS A 219 -21.67 -8.81 23.36
CA LYS A 219 -22.67 -9.85 23.58
C LYS A 219 -22.10 -10.93 24.47
N ASP A 220 -22.91 -11.39 25.42
CA ASP A 220 -22.65 -12.60 26.17
C ASP A 220 -23.32 -13.75 25.42
N PHE A 221 -22.50 -14.65 24.89
CA PHE A 221 -22.98 -15.80 24.15
C PHE A 221 -23.35 -16.98 25.07
N GLU A 222 -23.02 -16.91 26.36
CA GLU A 222 -23.31 -17.95 27.36
C GLU A 222 -24.59 -17.68 28.18
N GLY A 223 -25.18 -16.49 28.04
CA GLY A 223 -26.49 -16.15 28.58
C GLY A 223 -26.43 -15.46 29.95
N GLY A 224 -26.50 -14.13 29.93
CA GLY A 224 -26.62 -13.27 31.11
C GLY A 224 -26.78 -11.81 30.69
N ASP A 225 -27.51 -11.01 31.49
CA ASP A 225 -27.52 -9.55 31.33
C ASP A 225 -26.15 -9.00 31.75
N ILE A 226 -25.53 -8.22 30.87
CA ILE A 226 -24.18 -7.68 31.10
C ILE A 226 -24.32 -6.29 31.73
N ALA A 227 -24.12 -6.20 33.04
CA ALA A 227 -24.22 -4.95 33.78
C ALA A 227 -23.17 -3.88 33.36
N ASP A 228 -22.06 -4.31 32.76
CA ASP A 228 -20.91 -3.47 32.38
C ASP A 228 -20.52 -3.60 30.89
N ALA A 229 -21.46 -3.92 30.00
CA ALA A 229 -21.16 -4.01 28.57
C ALA A 229 -20.70 -2.65 28.03
N PRO A 230 -19.63 -2.59 27.21
CA PRO A 230 -19.28 -1.35 26.54
C PRO A 230 -20.45 -0.85 25.72
N VAL A 231 -20.65 0.46 25.73
CA VAL A 231 -21.71 1.12 24.98
C VAL A 231 -21.59 0.70 23.51
N GLY A 232 -22.68 0.18 22.95
CA GLY A 232 -22.73 -0.21 21.55
C GLY A 232 -22.22 0.92 20.64
N PHE A 233 -21.36 0.57 19.70
CA PHE A 233 -20.78 1.52 18.77
C PHE A 233 -21.65 1.62 17.52
N SER A 234 -21.91 2.84 17.09
CA SER A 234 -22.56 3.18 15.82
C SER A 234 -21.63 4.09 15.04
N TYR A 235 -21.20 3.63 13.86
CA TYR A 235 -20.32 4.40 13.00
C TYR A 235 -20.99 5.66 12.47
N THR A 236 -22.27 5.57 12.13
CA THR A 236 -23.08 6.73 11.70
C THR A 236 -23.06 7.83 12.76
N SER A 237 -23.27 7.47 14.03
CA SER A 237 -23.24 8.43 15.14
C SER A 237 -21.83 8.95 15.47
N ALA A 238 -20.78 8.25 15.04
CA ALA A 238 -19.40 8.74 15.15
C ALA A 238 -19.11 9.80 14.06
N LEU A 239 -19.51 9.52 12.81
CA LEU A 239 -19.37 10.45 11.69
C LEU A 239 -20.17 11.74 11.90
N GLU A 240 -21.41 11.64 12.38
CA GLU A 240 -22.25 12.81 12.69
C GLU A 240 -21.60 13.74 13.72
N ARG A 241 -20.95 13.17 14.74
CA ARG A 241 -20.24 13.96 15.78
C ARG A 241 -19.01 14.67 15.21
N GLU A 242 -18.23 13.99 14.38
CA GLU A 242 -17.07 14.59 13.72
C GLU A 242 -17.49 15.72 12.77
N ALA A 243 -18.51 15.49 11.96
CA ALA A 243 -19.05 16.49 11.04
C ALA A 243 -19.61 17.72 11.76
N GLN A 244 -20.32 17.51 12.88
CA GLN A 244 -20.80 18.60 13.72
C GLN A 244 -19.67 19.44 14.33
N ASN A 245 -18.56 18.80 14.74
CA ASN A 245 -17.39 19.49 15.28
C ASN A 245 -16.66 20.32 14.22
N GLU A 246 -16.66 19.87 12.97
CA GLU A 246 -16.00 20.55 11.84
C GLU A 246 -16.94 21.49 11.05
N GLY A 247 -18.23 21.52 11.39
CA GLY A 247 -19.23 22.42 10.81
C GLY A 247 -19.75 22.01 9.43
N TYR A 248 -19.79 20.71 9.12
CA TYR A 248 -20.37 20.17 7.88
C TYR A 248 -21.42 19.07 8.15
N GLU A 249 -22.20 18.68 7.13
CA GLU A 249 -23.14 17.55 7.23
C GLU A 249 -22.43 16.23 6.93
N ALA A 250 -22.50 15.26 7.84
CA ALA A 250 -21.87 13.96 7.66
C ALA A 250 -22.44 13.26 6.41
N PRO A 251 -21.58 12.77 5.49
CA PRO A 251 -22.07 11.95 4.39
C PRO A 251 -22.59 10.61 4.94
N PRO A 252 -23.66 10.03 4.35
CA PRO A 252 -24.22 8.74 4.79
C PRO A 252 -23.24 7.57 4.59
N CYS A 253 -22.25 7.76 3.71
CA CYS A 253 -21.14 6.83 3.47
C CYS A 253 -19.86 7.64 3.25
N PRO A 254 -18.75 7.33 3.95
CA PRO A 254 -17.47 7.98 3.72
C PRO A 254 -16.94 7.72 2.30
N PRO A 255 -16.07 8.59 1.77
CA PRO A 255 -15.41 8.36 0.49
C PRO A 255 -14.62 7.04 0.49
N GLN A 256 -14.73 6.29 -0.61
CA GLN A 256 -14.06 4.99 -0.79
C GLN A 256 -12.52 5.10 -0.78
N GLU A 257 -11.99 6.29 -1.05
CA GLU A 257 -10.56 6.59 -1.10
C GLU A 257 -9.94 6.80 0.29
N VAL A 258 -10.77 6.87 1.34
CA VAL A 258 -10.32 7.11 2.70
C VAL A 258 -10.49 5.86 3.53
N GLN A 259 -9.39 5.41 4.13
CA GLN A 259 -9.36 4.29 5.05
C GLN A 259 -9.53 4.77 6.49
N TRP A 260 -10.36 4.06 7.23
CA TRP A 260 -10.67 4.31 8.62
C TRP A 260 -10.35 3.07 9.45
N VAL A 261 -10.20 3.27 10.75
CA VAL A 261 -10.13 2.18 11.70
C VAL A 261 -11.06 2.45 12.87
N THR A 262 -11.80 1.42 13.28
CA THR A 262 -12.56 1.38 14.51
C THR A 262 -11.93 0.35 15.44
N GLN A 263 -11.50 0.78 16.62
CA GLN A 263 -10.79 -0.06 17.58
C GLN A 263 -11.16 0.32 19.02
N PRO A 264 -11.13 -0.63 19.97
CA PRO A 264 -11.45 -0.33 21.35
C PRO A 264 -10.25 0.29 22.06
N PHE A 265 -10.51 1.18 23.03
CA PHE A 265 -9.52 1.80 23.90
C PHE A 265 -10.10 2.01 25.30
N LYS A 266 -9.25 2.32 26.29
CA LYS A 266 -9.69 2.74 27.63
C LYS A 266 -9.56 4.25 27.79
N ASN A 267 -10.62 4.88 28.30
CA ASN A 267 -10.56 6.28 28.72
C ASN A 267 -9.85 6.41 30.10
N GLU A 268 -9.71 7.65 30.59
CA GLU A 268 -9.04 7.95 31.86
C GLU A 268 -9.64 7.24 33.08
N ASN A 269 -10.91 6.83 33.00
CA ASN A 269 -11.64 6.12 34.05
C ASN A 269 -11.58 4.59 33.88
N GLU A 270 -10.63 4.06 33.08
CA GLU A 270 -10.49 2.64 32.75
C GLU A 270 -11.74 2.02 32.09
N THR A 271 -12.67 2.86 31.61
CA THR A 271 -13.89 2.41 30.94
C THR A 271 -13.59 2.15 29.47
N LEU A 272 -14.05 1.01 28.97
CA LEU A 272 -13.85 0.67 27.57
C LEU A 272 -14.74 1.52 26.66
N MET A 273 -14.11 2.11 25.65
CA MET A 273 -14.72 2.95 24.64
C MET A 273 -14.30 2.46 23.26
N TRP A 274 -15.08 2.81 22.23
CA TRP A 274 -14.70 2.60 20.84
C TRP A 274 -14.24 3.92 20.23
N GLU A 275 -13.08 3.91 19.59
CA GLU A 275 -12.56 5.03 18.81
C GLU A 275 -12.74 4.71 17.34
N THR A 276 -13.11 5.71 16.55
CA THR A 276 -12.97 5.64 15.09
C THR A 276 -12.12 6.79 14.62
N ALA A 277 -11.10 6.45 13.86
CA ALA A 277 -10.11 7.40 13.40
C ALA A 277 -9.81 7.17 11.92
N ARG A 278 -9.58 8.26 11.20
CA ARG A 278 -9.03 8.20 9.86
C ARG A 278 -7.61 7.67 9.93
N LEU A 279 -7.31 6.66 9.13
CA LEU A 279 -5.96 6.14 9.01
C LEU A 279 -5.12 7.10 8.17
N VAL A 280 -3.97 7.47 8.73
CA VAL A 280 -2.96 8.25 8.04
C VAL A 280 -1.85 7.30 7.62
N ARG A 281 -1.51 7.34 6.34
CA ARG A 281 -0.40 6.55 5.82
C ARG A 281 0.92 7.22 6.20
N VAL A 282 1.72 6.52 7.00
CA VAL A 282 3.08 6.92 7.39
C VAL A 282 4.04 5.84 6.90
N GLY A 283 4.61 6.06 5.71
CA GLY A 283 5.40 5.04 5.02
C GLY A 283 4.52 3.87 4.54
N GLU A 284 4.78 2.66 5.07
CA GLU A 284 3.98 1.45 4.80
C GLU A 284 2.96 1.15 5.90
N ARG A 285 2.97 1.93 6.98
CA ARG A 285 2.06 1.74 8.12
C ARG A 285 0.86 2.66 7.98
N PHE A 286 -0.29 2.16 8.41
CA PHE A 286 -1.50 2.93 8.59
C PHE A 286 -1.69 3.14 10.09
N LEU A 287 -1.55 4.39 10.51
CA LEU A 287 -1.60 4.80 11.91
C LEU A 287 -2.79 5.73 12.15
N THR A 288 -3.36 5.68 13.35
CA THR A 288 -4.30 6.70 13.82
C THR A 288 -3.57 7.97 14.24
N PRO A 289 -4.24 9.13 14.29
CA PRO A 289 -3.65 10.36 14.85
C PRO A 289 -3.13 10.16 16.28
N ARG A 290 -3.87 9.39 17.10
CA ARG A 290 -3.46 9.04 18.47
C ARG A 290 -2.20 8.17 18.50
N GLU A 291 -2.12 7.13 17.67
CA GLU A 291 -0.91 6.30 17.55
C GLU A 291 0.29 7.14 17.11
N LEU A 292 0.07 8.12 16.23
CA LEU A 292 1.10 9.05 15.78
C LEU A 292 1.52 10.02 16.91
N GLU A 293 0.60 10.48 17.76
CA GLU A 293 0.88 11.31 18.93
C GLU A 293 1.59 10.52 20.02
N GLU A 294 1.19 9.27 20.28
CA GLU A 294 1.87 8.35 21.17
C GLU A 294 3.29 8.06 20.67
N GLU A 295 3.48 7.76 19.37
CA GLU A 295 4.82 7.60 18.78
C GLU A 295 5.68 8.87 18.94
N LYS A 296 5.09 10.07 18.82
CA LYS A 296 5.78 11.35 19.06
C LYS A 296 6.10 11.58 20.53
N ALA A 297 5.20 11.18 21.44
CA ALA A 297 5.39 11.28 22.89
C ALA A 297 6.42 10.27 23.42
N ILE A 298 6.66 9.18 22.70
CA ILE A 298 7.60 8.08 23.02
C ILE A 298 9.07 8.43 22.67
N SER A 299 9.45 9.69 22.43
CA SER A 299 10.85 10.06 22.66
C SER A 299 11.13 11.50 23.07
N PRO A 300 12.06 11.72 24.03
CA PRO A 300 13.05 10.77 24.51
C PRO A 300 12.98 10.51 26.03
N LEU A 301 12.57 9.31 26.46
CA LEU A 301 13.03 8.61 27.67
C LEU A 301 12.45 7.17 27.75
N GLU A 302 13.35 6.21 28.00
CA GLU A 302 13.14 4.79 28.38
C GLU A 302 12.72 3.76 27.29
N ASP A 303 13.75 3.35 26.55
CA ASP A 303 13.88 2.11 25.80
C ASP A 303 14.23 0.96 26.76
N ARG A 304 13.35 -0.04 26.96
CA ARG A 304 13.67 -1.28 27.70
C ARG A 304 13.83 -2.46 26.73
N SER A 305 15.09 -2.66 26.32
CA SER A 305 15.85 -3.93 26.34
C SER A 305 16.75 -4.10 25.09
N ILE A 306 17.87 -3.39 25.07
CA ILE A 306 19.21 -3.87 25.44
C ILE A 306 20.03 -2.61 25.69
N ASP A 307 20.74 -2.60 26.81
CA ASP A 307 21.52 -1.50 27.37
C ASP A 307 22.64 -1.01 26.42
N VAL A 308 22.31 -0.15 25.44
CA VAL A 308 23.29 0.62 24.63
C VAL A 308 22.68 1.98 24.19
N LYS A 309 22.23 2.83 25.12
CA LYS A 309 21.95 4.25 24.79
C LYS A 309 22.74 5.18 25.70
N GLY A 310 23.69 5.86 25.07
CA GLY A 310 24.53 6.89 25.65
C GLY A 310 25.76 7.20 24.79
N THR A 311 26.11 6.31 23.86
CA THR A 311 27.29 6.50 23.01
C THR A 311 26.90 6.91 21.59
N VAL A 312 27.69 7.81 21.01
CA VAL A 312 27.70 8.17 19.58
C VAL A 312 27.65 6.91 18.69
N GLU A 313 28.33 5.85 19.13
CA GLU A 313 28.39 4.56 18.44
C GLU A 313 27.03 3.87 18.30
N GLY A 314 26.18 3.91 19.34
CA GLY A 314 24.83 3.34 19.28
C GLY A 314 23.91 4.08 18.30
N ALA A 315 23.97 5.41 18.29
CA ALA A 315 23.24 6.24 17.32
C ALA A 315 23.74 6.00 15.89
N MET A 316 25.06 5.90 15.70
CA MET A 316 25.68 5.59 14.41
C MET A 316 25.21 4.22 13.89
N ASN A 317 25.24 3.18 14.73
CA ASN A 317 24.80 1.84 14.35
C ASN A 317 23.31 1.81 13.96
N ASN A 318 22.47 2.56 14.67
CA ASN A 318 21.06 2.67 14.33
C ASN A 318 20.84 3.37 12.98
N ALA A 319 21.53 4.50 12.74
CA ALA A 319 21.47 5.19 11.45
C ALA A 319 21.97 4.33 10.28
N LEU A 320 23.03 3.53 10.50
CA LEU A 320 23.55 2.57 9.51
C LEU A 320 22.53 1.46 9.20
N MET A 321 21.90 0.91 10.23
CA MET A 321 20.87 -0.12 10.08
C MET A 321 19.66 0.40 9.29
N ARG A 322 19.17 1.60 9.61
CA ARG A 322 18.08 2.26 8.85
C ARG A 322 18.46 2.53 7.39
N LYS A 323 19.71 2.96 7.14
CA LYS A 323 20.24 3.10 5.76
C LYS A 323 20.24 1.76 5.03
N GLU A 324 20.62 0.66 5.67
CA GLU A 324 20.58 -0.68 5.07
C GLU A 324 19.17 -1.16 4.76
N GLN A 325 18.22 -0.97 5.67
CA GLN A 325 16.81 -1.24 5.41
C GLN A 325 16.29 -0.41 4.23
N GLY A 326 16.64 0.88 4.18
CA GLY A 326 16.29 1.76 3.06
C GLY A 326 16.88 1.28 1.72
N ASN A 327 18.10 0.74 1.74
CA ASN A 327 18.72 0.15 0.55
C ASN A 327 17.96 -1.09 0.08
N GLU A 328 17.49 -1.93 0.99
CA GLU A 328 16.75 -3.14 0.65
C GLU A 328 15.37 -2.81 0.06
N ALA A 329 14.62 -1.91 0.71
CA ALA A 329 13.37 -1.38 0.17
C ALA A 329 13.58 -0.74 -1.22
N PHE A 330 14.69 -0.04 -1.43
CA PHE A 330 15.02 0.55 -2.73
C PHE A 330 15.23 -0.51 -3.82
N LYS A 331 15.87 -1.65 -3.50
CA LYS A 331 16.00 -2.79 -4.42
C LYS A 331 14.65 -3.44 -4.71
N GLY A 332 13.78 -3.52 -3.69
CA GLY A 332 12.40 -3.96 -3.78
C GLY A 332 11.49 -3.03 -4.61
N ARG A 333 12.00 -1.86 -5.03
CA ARG A 333 11.25 -0.78 -5.71
C ARG A 333 10.19 -0.11 -4.84
N GLU A 334 10.28 -0.27 -3.52
CA GLU A 334 9.43 0.36 -2.52
C GLU A 334 9.95 1.77 -2.19
N TYR A 335 9.94 2.66 -3.18
CA TYR A 335 10.64 3.95 -3.09
C TYR A 335 10.14 4.87 -1.96
N MET A 336 8.85 4.79 -1.60
CA MET A 336 8.29 5.55 -0.47
C MET A 336 8.80 5.03 0.88
N GLN A 337 8.90 3.72 1.06
CA GLN A 337 9.44 3.11 2.27
C GLN A 337 10.94 3.38 2.38
N ALA A 338 11.68 3.19 1.28
CA ALA A 338 13.11 3.50 1.21
C ALA A 338 13.39 4.96 1.61
N MET A 339 12.59 5.90 1.08
CA MET A 339 12.66 7.31 1.43
C MET A 339 12.44 7.55 2.93
N ALA A 340 11.42 6.94 3.54
CA ALA A 340 11.15 7.07 4.97
C ALA A 340 12.32 6.54 5.82
N LEU A 341 12.88 5.39 5.46
CA LEU A 341 14.02 4.79 6.15
C LEU A 341 15.29 5.64 6.04
N TYR A 342 15.56 6.25 4.89
CA TYR A 342 16.65 7.22 4.75
C TYR A 342 16.40 8.49 5.56
N THR A 343 15.15 8.98 5.64
CA THR A 343 14.79 10.12 6.50
C THR A 343 15.08 9.81 7.97
N MET A 344 14.62 8.66 8.47
CA MET A 344 14.90 8.24 9.84
C MET A 344 16.41 8.08 10.08
N ALA A 345 17.16 7.57 9.10
CA ALA A 345 18.62 7.48 9.19
C ALA A 345 19.29 8.86 9.29
N ILE A 346 18.79 9.86 8.58
CA ILE A 346 19.31 11.25 8.61
C ILE A 346 18.96 11.93 9.94
N GLU A 347 17.72 11.80 10.40
CA GLU A 347 17.22 12.48 11.61
C GLU A 347 17.81 11.91 12.90
N SER A 348 18.14 10.62 12.91
CA SER A 348 18.77 9.95 14.05
C SER A 348 20.30 9.90 13.99
N ALA A 349 20.90 10.50 12.95
CA ALA A 349 22.34 10.48 12.74
C ALA A 349 23.06 11.33 13.81
N PRO A 350 24.10 10.81 14.48
CA PRO A 350 24.96 11.63 15.34
C PRO A 350 25.80 12.61 14.51
N GLN A 351 26.40 13.61 15.14
CA GLN A 351 27.14 14.68 14.45
C GLN A 351 28.27 14.14 13.56
N GLU A 352 28.94 13.09 14.02
CA GLU A 352 30.04 12.40 13.33
C GLU A 352 29.60 11.78 11.99
N ALA A 353 28.32 11.47 11.83
CA ALA A 353 27.77 10.93 10.59
C ALA A 353 27.68 11.96 9.45
N PHE A 354 27.86 13.25 9.75
CA PHE A 354 27.94 14.34 8.80
C PHE A 354 29.37 14.58 8.30
N GLU A 355 30.37 13.98 8.94
CA GLU A 355 31.79 14.21 8.65
C GLU A 355 32.35 13.19 7.65
N ALA A 356 33.21 13.67 6.76
CA ALA A 356 33.94 12.84 5.81
C ALA A 356 35.23 12.36 6.50
N THR A 357 35.40 11.05 6.63
CA THR A 357 36.57 10.46 7.30
C THR A 357 37.27 9.45 6.38
N PRO A 358 38.55 9.12 6.61
CA PRO A 358 39.22 8.06 5.86
C PRO A 358 38.48 6.71 5.96
N GLU A 359 37.90 6.40 7.13
CA GLU A 359 37.20 5.14 7.40
C GLU A 359 35.92 5.00 6.57
N ASN A 360 35.22 6.11 6.29
CA ASN A 360 34.04 6.13 5.43
C ASN A 360 34.36 6.40 3.95
N ASN A 361 35.64 6.32 3.56
CA ASN A 361 36.13 6.63 2.21
C ASN A 361 35.76 8.05 1.76
N GLY A 362 35.73 9.01 2.70
CA GLY A 362 35.37 10.41 2.45
C GLY A 362 33.89 10.61 2.10
N LYS A 363 33.00 9.70 2.51
CA LYS A 363 31.56 9.75 2.24
C LYS A 363 30.79 9.72 3.56
N PRO A 364 30.38 10.89 4.07
CA PRO A 364 29.50 10.98 5.23
C PRO A 364 28.26 10.12 5.05
N LEU A 365 27.83 9.43 6.10
CA LEU A 365 26.63 8.59 6.08
C LEU A 365 25.40 9.40 5.65
N VAL A 366 25.25 10.61 6.21
CA VAL A 366 24.13 11.50 5.88
C VAL A 366 24.14 11.88 4.40
N ALA A 367 25.31 12.15 3.81
CA ALA A 367 25.43 12.44 2.38
C ALA A 367 25.00 11.24 1.52
N VAL A 368 25.35 10.01 1.94
CA VAL A 368 24.91 8.78 1.25
C VAL A 368 23.39 8.62 1.35
N CYS A 369 22.80 8.81 2.53
CA CYS A 369 21.35 8.73 2.73
C CYS A 369 20.61 9.77 1.90
N ARG A 370 21.09 11.02 1.83
CA ARG A 370 20.49 12.07 0.99
C ARG A 370 20.58 11.75 -0.50
N ALA A 371 21.72 11.24 -1.00
CA ALA A 371 21.81 10.82 -2.40
C ALA A 371 20.84 9.67 -2.75
N ASN A 372 20.64 8.74 -1.82
CA ASN A 372 19.70 7.64 -2.01
C ASN A 372 18.24 8.12 -1.91
N ARG A 373 17.93 9.03 -0.98
CA ARG A 373 16.61 9.66 -0.85
C ARG A 373 16.26 10.52 -2.07
N ALA A 374 17.21 11.29 -2.60
CA ALA A 374 17.08 11.98 -3.89
C ALA A 374 16.77 10.99 -5.04
N ALA A 375 17.37 9.80 -5.03
CA ALA A 375 17.05 8.76 -6.00
C ALA A 375 15.59 8.32 -5.92
N CYS A 376 15.05 8.16 -4.70
CA CYS A 376 13.64 7.85 -4.48
C CYS A 376 12.74 8.96 -5.01
N PHE A 377 13.03 10.22 -4.68
CA PHE A 377 12.25 11.37 -5.16
C PHE A 377 12.22 11.46 -6.70
N LEU A 378 13.33 11.21 -7.38
CA LEU A 378 13.37 11.13 -8.85
C LEU A 378 12.51 9.98 -9.39
N LYS A 379 12.47 8.83 -8.72
CA LYS A 379 11.61 7.69 -9.11
C LYS A 379 10.13 7.94 -8.87
N LEU A 380 9.80 8.81 -7.92
CA LEU A 380 8.43 9.22 -7.58
C LEU A 380 7.97 10.47 -8.34
N GLY A 381 8.78 11.01 -9.25
CA GLY A 381 8.43 12.21 -10.04
C GLY A 381 8.42 13.50 -9.23
N GLN A 382 9.22 13.60 -8.16
CA GLN A 382 9.34 14.79 -7.31
C GLN A 382 10.75 15.41 -7.43
N PRO A 383 11.11 16.02 -8.58
CA PRO A 383 12.48 16.46 -8.83
C PRO A 383 12.93 17.65 -7.97
N GLU A 384 12.02 18.48 -7.47
CA GLU A 384 12.33 19.62 -6.61
C GLU A 384 12.87 19.16 -5.24
N LYS A 385 12.25 18.14 -4.64
CA LYS A 385 12.75 17.55 -3.39
C LYS A 385 14.04 16.76 -3.59
N ALA A 386 14.18 16.11 -4.76
CA ALA A 386 15.42 15.46 -5.13
C ALA A 386 16.57 16.47 -5.28
N LEU A 387 16.27 17.69 -5.74
CA LEU A 387 17.24 18.77 -5.87
C LEU A 387 17.79 19.18 -4.49
N GLU A 388 16.92 19.48 -3.54
CA GLU A 388 17.32 19.88 -2.17
C GLU A 388 18.25 18.84 -1.51
N ASP A 389 17.92 17.56 -1.63
CA ASP A 389 18.75 16.49 -1.08
C ASP A 389 20.08 16.33 -1.82
N ALA A 390 20.09 16.48 -3.14
CA ALA A 390 21.29 16.35 -3.94
C ALA A 390 22.24 17.54 -3.73
N GLU A 391 21.72 18.75 -3.57
CA GLU A 391 22.51 19.94 -3.24
C GLU A 391 23.21 19.76 -1.89
N GLU A 392 22.47 19.40 -0.84
CA GLU A 392 23.05 19.15 0.46
C GLU A 392 24.04 17.98 0.44
N CYS A 393 23.74 16.92 -0.30
CA CYS A 393 24.66 15.79 -0.50
C CYS A 393 26.00 16.27 -1.09
N THR A 394 25.98 17.11 -2.13
CA THR A 394 27.20 17.66 -2.74
C THR A 394 27.91 18.67 -1.84
N ARG A 395 27.19 19.36 -0.96
CA ARG A 395 27.77 20.24 0.06
C ARG A 395 28.54 19.44 1.12
N LEU A 396 27.96 18.35 1.61
CA LEU A 396 28.57 17.45 2.59
C LEU A 396 29.69 16.59 2.00
N ALA A 397 29.55 16.17 0.74
CA ALA A 397 30.49 15.29 0.06
C ALA A 397 30.80 15.76 -1.37
N PRO A 398 31.68 16.77 -1.54
CA PRO A 398 31.95 17.40 -2.84
C PRO A 398 32.54 16.48 -3.92
N THR A 399 33.13 15.35 -3.52
CA THR A 399 33.71 14.34 -4.42
C THR A 399 32.81 13.13 -4.62
N PHE A 400 31.60 13.13 -4.05
CA PHE A 400 30.69 12.00 -4.15
C PHE A 400 29.96 11.98 -5.50
N VAL A 401 30.38 11.05 -6.36
CA VAL A 401 29.87 10.87 -7.73
C VAL A 401 28.34 10.81 -7.78
N LYS A 402 27.71 10.03 -6.88
CA LYS A 402 26.25 9.87 -6.86
C LYS A 402 25.54 11.17 -6.50
N GLY A 403 26.10 12.01 -5.64
CA GLY A 403 25.53 13.32 -5.31
C GLY A 403 25.44 14.21 -6.55
N HIS A 404 26.55 14.40 -7.25
CA HIS A 404 26.60 15.18 -8.50
C HIS A 404 25.71 14.59 -9.60
N PHE A 405 25.68 13.26 -9.71
CA PHE A 405 24.79 12.58 -10.66
C PHE A 405 23.32 12.86 -10.34
N ARG A 406 22.89 12.75 -9.08
CA ARG A 406 21.51 13.03 -8.67
C ARG A 406 21.16 14.50 -8.88
N LEU A 407 22.08 15.41 -8.56
CA LEU A 407 21.89 16.86 -8.75
C LEU A 407 21.66 17.20 -10.23
N GLY A 408 22.50 16.67 -11.12
CA GLY A 408 22.31 16.84 -12.56
C GLY A 408 21.01 16.23 -13.07
N MET A 409 20.63 15.05 -12.57
CA MET A 409 19.36 14.40 -12.95
C MET A 409 18.12 15.13 -12.43
N SER A 410 18.19 15.79 -11.27
CA SER A 410 17.10 16.63 -10.74
C SER A 410 16.87 17.85 -11.64
N TYR A 411 17.93 18.60 -11.97
CA TYR A 411 17.82 19.71 -12.92
C TYR A 411 17.32 19.25 -14.30
N HIS A 412 17.83 18.11 -14.80
CA HIS A 412 17.35 17.52 -16.04
C HIS A 412 15.85 17.19 -16.00
N ALA A 413 15.36 16.61 -14.91
CA ALA A 413 13.94 16.29 -14.75
C ALA A 413 13.04 17.53 -14.68
N MET A 414 13.59 18.67 -14.26
CA MET A 414 12.94 19.99 -14.32
C MET A 414 13.13 20.69 -15.68
N GLU A 415 13.66 19.98 -16.68
CA GLU A 415 14.02 20.49 -18.01
C GLU A 415 15.03 21.65 -18.01
N ASP A 416 15.76 21.84 -16.90
CA ASP A 416 16.84 22.82 -16.78
C ASP A 416 18.19 22.19 -17.17
N TYR A 417 18.35 22.02 -18.48
CA TYR A 417 19.53 21.33 -19.02
C TYR A 417 20.83 22.14 -18.86
N GLU A 418 20.73 23.47 -18.77
CA GLU A 418 21.88 24.36 -18.58
C GLU A 418 22.50 24.17 -17.19
N ARG A 419 21.67 24.05 -16.14
CA ARG A 419 22.15 23.74 -14.79
C ARG A 419 22.47 22.26 -14.59
N ALA A 420 21.82 21.35 -15.32
CA ALA A 420 22.09 19.92 -15.22
C ALA A 420 23.51 19.52 -15.68
N MET A 421 23.95 20.07 -16.81
CA MET A 421 25.17 19.61 -17.51
C MET A 421 26.45 19.73 -16.67
N PRO A 422 26.75 20.86 -15.99
CA PRO A 422 27.96 21.00 -15.18
C PRO A 422 28.08 19.92 -14.09
N HIS A 423 26.98 19.52 -13.46
CA HIS A 423 26.96 18.49 -12.43
C HIS A 423 27.18 17.08 -12.99
N LEU A 424 26.58 16.77 -14.16
CA LEU A 424 26.82 15.49 -14.84
C LEU A 424 28.27 15.37 -15.34
N LEU A 425 28.85 16.46 -15.85
CA LEU A 425 30.26 16.53 -16.24
C LEU A 425 31.18 16.34 -15.03
N ARG A 426 30.86 16.98 -13.89
CA ARG A 426 31.59 16.78 -12.64
C ARG A 426 31.54 15.33 -12.17
N ALA A 427 30.37 14.67 -12.24
CA ALA A 427 30.23 13.25 -11.95
C ALA A 427 31.11 12.38 -12.87
N ARG A 428 31.21 12.73 -14.17
CA ARG A 428 32.07 12.02 -15.13
C ARG A 428 33.54 12.20 -14.80
N ASP A 429 33.96 13.40 -14.45
CA ASP A 429 35.36 13.66 -14.13
C ASP A 429 35.80 12.91 -12.85
N LEU A 430 34.88 12.74 -11.90
CA LEU A 430 35.07 11.92 -10.69
C LEU A 430 35.00 10.40 -10.97
N ALA A 431 34.23 9.97 -11.98
CA ALA A 431 34.11 8.57 -12.38
C ALA A 431 34.11 8.38 -13.92
N PRO A 432 35.27 8.50 -14.61
CA PRO A 432 35.33 8.54 -16.08
C PRO A 432 34.91 7.25 -16.79
N LYS A 433 34.82 6.14 -16.06
CA LYS A 433 34.43 4.82 -16.58
C LYS A 433 32.97 4.46 -16.30
N ASP A 434 32.24 5.27 -15.55
CA ASP A 434 30.85 5.01 -15.21
C ASP A 434 29.95 5.16 -16.45
N ALA A 435 29.36 4.04 -16.89
CA ALA A 435 28.50 4.00 -18.06
C ALA A 435 27.19 4.79 -17.84
N GLN A 436 26.65 4.76 -16.62
CA GLN A 436 25.40 5.45 -16.28
C GLN A 436 25.57 6.96 -16.38
N VAL A 437 26.72 7.48 -15.93
CA VAL A 437 27.03 8.92 -16.04
C VAL A 437 27.19 9.34 -17.51
N LYS A 438 27.87 8.53 -18.33
CA LYS A 438 28.03 8.82 -19.77
C LYS A 438 26.69 8.83 -20.50
N GLU A 439 25.81 7.89 -20.18
CA GLU A 439 24.48 7.81 -20.76
C GLU A 439 23.61 9.01 -20.35
N ALA A 440 23.64 9.40 -19.08
CA ALA A 440 22.93 10.58 -18.60
C ALA A 440 23.40 11.88 -19.27
N ILE A 441 24.70 12.04 -19.53
CA ILE A 441 25.22 13.20 -20.28
C ILE A 441 24.64 13.22 -21.70
N LYS A 442 24.72 12.10 -22.43
CA LYS A 442 24.17 12.01 -23.79
C LYS A 442 22.67 12.30 -23.83
N PHE A 443 21.95 11.79 -22.84
CA PHE A 443 20.51 12.02 -22.72
C PHE A 443 20.20 13.51 -22.47
N CYS A 444 20.96 14.14 -21.57
CA CYS A 444 20.83 15.57 -21.28
C CYS A 444 21.18 16.44 -22.51
N GLU A 445 22.23 16.11 -23.26
CA GLU A 445 22.60 16.80 -24.50
C GLU A 445 21.50 16.70 -25.56
N PHE A 446 20.94 15.49 -25.73
CA PHE A 446 19.85 15.26 -26.67
C PHE A 446 18.62 16.11 -26.32
N ARG A 447 18.17 16.07 -25.07
CA ARG A 447 17.01 16.83 -24.60
C ARG A 447 17.23 18.36 -24.67
N ALA A 448 18.42 18.84 -24.35
CA ALA A 448 18.79 20.24 -24.52
C ALA A 448 18.70 20.70 -25.97
N LEU A 449 19.19 19.88 -26.91
CA LEU A 449 19.12 20.18 -28.35
C LEU A 449 17.67 20.20 -28.86
N GLU A 450 16.84 19.26 -28.42
CA GLU A 450 15.40 19.25 -28.74
C GLU A 450 14.71 20.51 -28.23
N ALA A 451 14.95 20.88 -26.97
CA ALA A 451 14.37 22.08 -26.36
C ALA A 451 14.78 23.34 -27.13
N ARG A 452 16.06 23.46 -27.50
CA ARG A 452 16.56 24.60 -28.29
C ARG A 452 15.93 24.66 -29.69
N ARG A 453 15.79 23.53 -30.38
CA ARG A 453 15.13 23.46 -31.69
C ARG A 453 13.66 23.89 -31.61
N LYS A 454 12.94 23.44 -30.59
CA LYS A 454 11.55 23.86 -30.34
C LYS A 454 11.45 25.35 -30.08
N ALA A 455 12.32 25.90 -29.23
CA ALA A 455 12.35 27.34 -28.94
C ALA A 455 12.62 28.18 -30.21
N SER A 456 13.61 27.79 -31.03
CA SER A 456 13.90 28.46 -32.29
C SER A 456 12.75 28.35 -33.32
N ALA A 457 12.02 27.22 -33.35
CA ALA A 457 10.87 27.04 -34.23
C ALA A 457 9.66 27.90 -33.82
N ILE A 458 9.47 28.13 -32.51
CA ILE A 458 8.44 29.03 -31.98
C ILE A 458 8.78 30.48 -32.35
N GLN A 459 10.06 30.88 -32.18
CA GLN A 459 10.53 32.22 -32.49
C GLN A 459 10.55 32.54 -34.00
N ALA A 460 10.59 31.53 -34.87
CA ALA A 460 10.47 31.71 -36.32
C ALA A 460 9.03 31.77 -36.84
N LYS A 461 8.03 31.48 -35.98
CA LYS A 461 6.59 31.46 -36.32
C LYS A 461 5.81 32.64 -35.72
N GLY A 462 6.34 33.29 -34.69
CA GLY A 462 5.84 34.57 -34.17
C GLY A 462 6.63 35.72 -34.78
#